data_AF-A0A7S2P0N5-F1
#
_entry.id   AF-A0A7S2P0N5-F1
#
_cell.length_a   1.000
_cell.length_b   1.000
_cell.length_c   1.000
_cell.angle_alpha   90.00
_cell.angle_beta   90.00
_cell.angle_gamma   90.00
#
_symmetry.space_group_name_H-M   'P 1'
#
loop_
_entity.id
_entity.type
_entity.pdbx_description
1 polymer ?
#
loop_
_entity_poly.entity_id
_entity_poly.type
_entity_poly.pdbx_seq_one_letter_code
_entity_poly.pdbx_strand_id
1 'polypeptide(L)'
;AGSLSAAAKVTLYQAFHSYHEAPLHVFEHTLKLPVDCGMFLFGLCNAGVALQNVGHVTTAVLGALVVGKTFGIVGFSLAAVKMGFALPKGLSISALFALSALGGIGLTVALFVANEAFVDPGLMGQAKFAAVLSVS
;
A
#
# COMPACT_ATOMS: atom_id res chain seq x y z
N ALA A 1 -29.88 31.13 -34.27
CA ALA A 1 -30.04 31.54 -32.86
C ALA A 1 -29.87 30.40 -31.83
N GLY A 2 -29.45 29.18 -32.20
CA GLY A 2 -29.38 28.02 -31.28
C GLY A 2 -28.04 27.73 -30.59
N SER A 3 -26.95 28.44 -30.93
CA SER A 3 -25.59 28.10 -30.48
C SER A 3 -25.18 28.69 -29.12
N LEU A 4 -25.87 29.73 -28.63
CA LEU A 4 -25.53 30.43 -27.38
C LEU A 4 -26.05 29.73 -26.10
N SER A 5 -27.09 28.89 -26.23
CA SER A 5 -27.73 28.21 -25.07
C SER A 5 -26.95 26.98 -24.59
N ALA A 6 -26.24 26.29 -25.48
CA ALA A 6 -25.43 25.12 -25.14
C ALA A 6 -24.17 25.53 -24.36
N ALA A 7 -23.47 26.59 -24.80
CA ALA A 7 -22.31 27.13 -24.09
C ALA A 7 -22.67 27.61 -22.69
N ALA A 8 -23.79 28.34 -22.54
CA ALA A 8 -24.28 28.78 -21.24
C ALA A 8 -24.63 27.62 -20.30
N LYS A 9 -25.24 26.54 -20.79
CA LYS A 9 -25.51 25.34 -20.00
C LYS A 9 -24.24 24.61 -19.58
N VAL A 10 -23.24 24.51 -20.46
CA VAL A 10 -21.94 23.88 -20.14
C VAL A 10 -21.20 24.70 -19.10
N THR A 11 -21.17 26.03 -19.23
CA THR A 11 -20.56 26.93 -18.23
C THR A 11 -21.28 26.87 -16.88
N LEU A 12 -22.62 26.79 -16.87
CA LEU A 12 -23.39 26.63 -15.63
C LEU A 12 -23.16 25.25 -14.99
N TYR A 13 -23.07 24.18 -15.79
CA TYR A 13 -22.76 22.84 -15.32
C TYR A 13 -21.34 22.72 -14.75
N GLN A 14 -20.37 23.38 -15.39
CA GLN A 14 -19.00 23.47 -14.88
C GLN A 14 -18.92 24.31 -13.59
N ALA A 15 -19.65 25.44 -13.52
CA ALA A 15 -19.72 26.25 -12.30
C ALA A 15 -20.39 25.52 -11.13
N PHE A 16 -21.36 24.63 -11.40
CA PHE A 16 -22.01 23.81 -10.37
C PHE A 16 -21.11 22.67 -9.89
N HIS A 17 -20.33 22.04 -10.78
CA HIS A 17 -19.33 21.03 -10.42
C HIS A 17 -18.15 21.61 -9.60
N SER A 18 -17.73 22.85 -9.87
CA SER A 18 -16.68 23.53 -9.11
C SER A 18 -17.11 23.93 -7.68
N TYR A 19 -18.42 24.03 -7.41
CA TYR A 19 -18.96 24.38 -6.09
C TYR A 19 -19.15 23.17 -5.16
N HIS A 20 -19.01 21.96 -5.69
CA HIS A 20 -19.19 20.68 -5.00
C HIS A 20 -17.91 19.83 -5.08
N GLU A 21 -16.75 20.46 -4.87
CA GLU A 21 -15.58 19.71 -4.40
C GLU A 21 -16.05 18.89 -3.19
N ALA A 22 -16.15 17.57 -3.34
CA ALA A 22 -16.67 16.71 -2.29
C ALA A 22 -15.86 16.99 -1.02
N PRO A 23 -16.48 17.24 0.13
CA PRO A 23 -15.75 17.58 1.36
C PRO A 23 -14.69 16.52 1.71
N LEU A 24 -14.90 15.27 1.28
CA LEU A 24 -13.92 14.18 1.38
C LEU A 24 -12.67 14.40 0.51
N HIS A 25 -12.81 14.95 -0.70
CA HIS A 25 -11.70 15.28 -1.60
C HIS A 25 -10.80 16.37 -1.02
N VAL A 26 -11.40 17.42 -0.45
CA VAL A 26 -10.65 18.51 0.23
C VAL A 26 -9.94 17.99 1.49
N PHE A 27 -10.62 17.12 2.25
CA PHE A 27 -10.05 16.48 3.43
C PHE A 27 -8.87 15.55 3.08
N GLU A 28 -9.02 14.70 2.06
CA GLU A 28 -7.95 13.84 1.55
C GLU A 28 -6.75 14.66 1.09
N HIS A 29 -6.98 15.72 0.31
CA HIS A 29 -5.92 16.57 -0.20
C HIS A 29 -5.15 17.29 0.92
N THR A 30 -5.85 17.74 1.95
CA THR A 30 -5.25 18.42 3.11
C THR A 30 -4.49 17.44 4.02
N LEU A 31 -4.98 16.21 4.17
CA LEU A 31 -4.34 15.18 5.00
C LEU A 31 -3.21 14.42 4.31
N LYS A 32 -3.11 14.47 2.98
CA LYS A 32 -2.08 13.75 2.24
C LYS A 32 -0.67 14.11 2.71
N LEU A 33 -0.36 15.41 2.80
CA LEU A 33 0.95 15.89 3.23
C LEU A 33 1.33 15.51 4.68
N PRO A 34 0.47 15.72 5.70
CA PRO A 34 0.78 15.34 7.07
C PRO A 34 0.86 13.83 7.26
N VAL A 35 0.05 13.04 6.54
CA VAL A 35 0.13 11.56 6.59
C VAL A 35 1.42 11.06 5.97
N ASP A 36 1.82 11.58 4.80
CA ASP A 36 3.07 11.18 4.15
C ASP A 36 4.30 11.52 5.03
N CYS A 37 4.30 12.70 5.66
CA CYS A 37 5.32 13.08 6.64
C CYS A 37 5.30 12.16 7.88
N GLY A 38 4.11 11.85 8.40
CA GLY A 38 3.93 10.97 9.55
C GLY A 38 4.41 9.54 9.27
N MET A 39 4.10 8.98 8.11
CA MET A 39 4.57 7.65 7.70
C MET A 39 6.09 7.62 7.51
N PHE A 40 6.67 8.69 6.96
CA PHE A 40 8.12 8.81 6.81
C PHE A 40 8.82 8.83 8.17
N LEU A 41 8.37 9.68 9.09
CA LEU A 41 8.92 9.75 10.45
C LEU A 41 8.68 8.45 11.23
N PHE A 42 7.51 7.82 11.08
CA PHE A 42 7.19 6.53 11.68
C PHE A 42 8.16 5.44 11.21
N GLY A 43 8.40 5.38 9.89
CA GLY A 43 9.36 4.47 9.30
C GLY A 43 10.77 4.72 9.84
N LEU A 44 11.21 5.98 9.89
CA LEU A 44 12.54 6.36 10.38
C LEU A 44 12.75 5.98 11.85
N CYS A 45 11.77 6.24 12.71
CA CYS A 45 11.85 5.91 14.13
C CYS A 45 11.78 4.39 14.40
N ASN A 46 11.03 3.62 13.61
CA ASN A 46 10.83 2.18 13.82
C ASN A 46 11.79 1.28 13.03
N ALA A 47 12.47 1.80 12.00
CA ALA A 47 13.46 1.07 11.21
C ALA A 47 14.82 0.96 11.91
N GLY A 48 15.05 1.70 13.00
CA GLY A 48 16.25 1.61 13.84
C GLY A 48 16.27 0.34 14.70
N VAL A 49 16.35 -0.83 14.07
CA VAL A 49 16.34 -2.14 14.75
C VAL A 49 17.77 -2.64 14.97
N ALA A 50 18.09 -3.12 16.17
CA ALA A 50 19.40 -3.70 16.47
C ALA A 50 19.59 -5.04 15.72
N LEU A 51 20.62 -5.10 14.85
CA LEU A 51 20.97 -6.27 14.02
C LEU A 51 21.45 -7.50 14.80
N GLN A 52 21.52 -7.41 16.13
CA GLN A 52 22.11 -8.42 17.01
C GLN A 52 21.18 -9.62 17.26
N ASN A 53 19.91 -9.54 16.85
CA ASN A 53 18.89 -10.53 17.20
C ASN A 53 18.40 -11.29 15.95
N VAL A 54 19.29 -12.06 15.31
CA VAL A 54 18.93 -12.97 14.23
C VAL A 54 18.58 -14.32 14.84
N GLY A 55 17.28 -14.61 14.94
CA GLY A 55 16.77 -15.88 15.46
C GLY A 55 15.78 -16.55 14.50
N HIS A 56 15.30 -17.74 14.88
CA HIS A 56 14.34 -18.53 14.10
C HIS A 56 13.08 -17.74 13.73
N VAL A 57 12.68 -16.78 14.57
CA VAL A 57 11.49 -15.94 14.36
C VAL A 57 11.71 -14.97 13.20
N THR A 58 12.92 -14.44 13.02
CA THR A 58 13.27 -13.58 11.89
C THR A 58 13.06 -14.31 10.57
N THR A 59 13.58 -15.53 10.43
CA THR A 59 13.45 -16.32 9.19
C THR A 59 12.01 -16.75 8.94
N ALA A 60 11.27 -17.11 9.99
CA ALA A 60 9.86 -17.46 9.90
C ALA A 60 9.01 -16.27 9.43
N VAL A 61 9.21 -15.09 10.02
CA VAL A 61 8.48 -13.86 9.66
C VAL A 61 8.88 -13.37 8.27
N LEU A 62 10.16 -13.39 7.93
CA LEU A 62 10.64 -13.01 6.60
C LEU A 62 10.08 -13.95 5.52
N GLY A 63 10.12 -15.26 5.75
CA GLY A 63 9.52 -16.24 4.86
C GLY A 63 8.01 -16.04 4.71
N ALA A 64 7.29 -15.85 5.83
CA ALA A 64 5.86 -15.59 5.81
C ALA A 64 5.49 -14.29 5.09
N LEU A 65 6.28 -13.22 5.23
CA LEU A 65 6.04 -11.94 4.56
C LEU A 65 6.31 -12.02 3.05
N VAL A 66 7.47 -12.58 2.66
CA VAL A 66 7.86 -12.67 1.26
C VAL A 66 6.97 -13.67 0.52
N VAL A 67 6.85 -14.90 1.03
CA VAL A 67 6.05 -15.95 0.41
C VAL A 67 4.57 -15.64 0.53
N GLY A 68 4.10 -15.16 1.69
CA GLY A 68 2.69 -14.86 1.89
C GLY A 68 2.18 -13.76 0.96
N LYS A 69 2.95 -12.69 0.75
CA LYS A 69 2.54 -11.60 -0.16
C LYS A 69 2.66 -12.01 -1.63
N THR A 70 3.76 -12.63 -2.04
CA THR A 70 3.92 -13.06 -3.44
C THR A 70 2.91 -14.14 -3.82
N PHE A 71 2.78 -15.18 -3.00
CA PHE A 71 1.84 -16.27 -3.24
C PHE A 71 0.38 -15.82 -3.08
N GLY A 72 0.10 -14.91 -2.15
CA GLY A 72 -1.22 -14.31 -1.98
C GLY A 72 -1.66 -13.51 -3.19
N ILE A 73 -0.82 -12.58 -3.68
CA ILE A 73 -1.15 -11.73 -4.83
C ILE A 73 -1.29 -12.55 -6.11
N VAL A 74 -0.35 -13.45 -6.39
CA VAL A 74 -0.40 -14.31 -7.58
C VAL A 74 -1.57 -15.28 -7.50
N GLY A 75 -1.77 -15.93 -6.35
CA GLY A 75 -2.85 -16.90 -6.13
C GLY A 75 -4.24 -16.29 -6.27
N PHE A 76 -4.48 -15.13 -5.64
CA PHE A 76 -5.75 -14.43 -5.78
C PHE A 76 -5.96 -13.87 -7.19
N SER A 77 -4.90 -13.38 -7.84
CA SER A 77 -5.00 -12.91 -9.22
C SER A 77 -5.38 -14.05 -10.17
N LEU A 78 -4.76 -15.23 -10.05
CA LEU A 78 -5.11 -16.41 -10.83
C LEU A 78 -6.53 -16.91 -10.50
N ALA A 79 -6.95 -16.85 -9.23
CA ALA A 79 -8.31 -17.20 -8.83
C ALA A 79 -9.35 -16.25 -9.46
N ALA A 80 -9.06 -14.94 -9.50
CA ALA A 80 -9.92 -13.95 -10.12
C ALA A 80 -10.08 -14.19 -11.63
N VAL A 81 -9.00 -14.56 -12.33
CA VAL A 81 -9.04 -14.96 -13.74
C VAL A 81 -9.96 -16.16 -13.93
N LYS A 82 -9.85 -17.16 -13.06
CA LYS A 82 -10.66 -18.38 -13.13
C LYS A 82 -12.15 -18.11 -12.85
N MET A 83 -12.48 -17.06 -12.10
CA MET A 83 -13.85 -16.59 -11.86
C MET A 83 -14.40 -15.70 -12.99
N GLY A 84 -13.62 -15.45 -14.05
CA GLY A 84 -14.06 -14.67 -15.22
C GLY A 84 -13.72 -13.19 -15.17
N PHE A 85 -12.97 -12.73 -14.16
CA PHE A 85 -12.43 -11.36 -14.15
C PHE A 85 -11.19 -11.31 -15.04
N ALA A 86 -11.31 -10.64 -16.19
CA ALA A 86 -10.19 -10.46 -17.10
C ALA A 86 -9.10 -9.57 -16.47
N LEU A 87 -7.83 -9.93 -16.68
CA LEU A 87 -6.71 -9.05 -16.34
C LEU A 87 -6.84 -7.72 -17.11
N PRO A 88 -6.39 -6.60 -16.51
CA PRO A 88 -6.32 -5.31 -17.20
C PRO A 88 -5.58 -5.45 -18.54
N LYS A 89 -6.07 -4.78 -19.59
CA LYS A 89 -5.44 -4.81 -20.92
C LYS A 89 -3.98 -4.33 -20.80
N GLY A 90 -3.03 -5.24 -21.03
CA GLY A 90 -1.59 -4.97 -20.94
C GLY A 90 -0.88 -5.57 -19.71
N LEU A 91 -1.61 -6.20 -18.78
CA LEU A 91 -0.98 -6.90 -17.66
C LEU A 91 -0.54 -8.30 -18.09
N SER A 92 0.76 -8.53 -18.22
CA SER A 92 1.32 -9.87 -18.43
C SER A 92 1.48 -10.61 -17.10
N ILE A 93 1.57 -11.95 -17.16
CA ILE A 93 1.89 -12.77 -15.96
C ILE A 93 3.26 -12.37 -15.38
N SER A 94 4.22 -11.96 -16.22
CA SER A 94 5.51 -11.42 -15.76
C SER A 94 5.37 -10.09 -15.01
N ALA A 95 4.49 -9.19 -15.48
CA ALA A 95 4.18 -7.94 -14.77
C ALA A 95 3.49 -8.22 -13.42
N LEU A 96 2.64 -9.26 -13.34
CA LEU A 96 2.01 -9.67 -12.10
C LEU A 96 3.04 -10.10 -11.05
N PHE A 97 4.09 -10.85 -11.45
CA PHE A 97 5.20 -11.18 -10.54
C PHE A 97 5.94 -9.93 -10.06
N ALA A 98 6.24 -8.97 -10.95
CA ALA A 98 6.85 -7.70 -10.57
C ALA A 98 5.95 -6.90 -9.61
N LEU A 99 4.64 -6.80 -9.87
CA LEU A 99 3.69 -6.17 -8.96
C LEU A 99 3.61 -6.89 -7.61
N SER A 100 3.71 -8.21 -7.58
CA SER A 100 3.70 -8.97 -6.33
C SER A 100 4.93 -8.69 -5.47
N ALA A 101 6.11 -8.52 -6.11
CA ALA A 101 7.33 -8.11 -5.43
C ALA A 101 7.23 -6.66 -4.93
N LEU A 102 6.68 -5.74 -5.73
CA LEU A 102 6.42 -4.35 -5.33
C LEU A 102 5.40 -4.26 -4.19
N GLY A 103 4.37 -5.10 -4.17
CA GLY A 103 3.44 -5.24 -3.04
C GLY A 103 4.10 -5.78 -1.76
N GLY A 104 5.26 -6.43 -1.91
CA GLY A 104 6.15 -6.82 -0.83
C GLY A 104 6.69 -5.63 -0.02
N ILE A 105 6.90 -4.50 -0.69
CA ILE A 105 7.45 -3.24 -0.15
C ILE A 105 6.39 -2.56 0.71
N GLY A 106 6.24 -3.04 1.96
CA GLY A 106 5.24 -2.55 2.92
C GLY A 106 5.85 -2.26 4.27
N LEU A 107 7.02 -1.60 4.28
CA LEU A 107 7.85 -1.36 5.47
C LEU A 107 7.04 -0.81 6.64
N THR A 108 6.26 0.24 6.42
CA THR A 108 5.52 0.95 7.49
C THR A 108 4.41 0.09 8.09
N VAL A 109 3.60 -0.58 7.26
CA VAL A 109 2.54 -1.47 7.75
C VAL A 109 3.12 -2.69 8.44
N ALA A 110 4.22 -3.27 7.93
CA ALA A 110 4.88 -4.41 8.54
C ALA A 110 5.51 -4.05 9.90
N LEU A 111 6.14 -2.87 10.02
CA LEU A 111 6.67 -2.36 11.29
C LEU A 111 5.56 -2.09 12.31
N PHE A 112 4.42 -1.55 11.86
CA PHE A 112 3.25 -1.33 12.71
C PHE A 112 2.69 -2.65 13.23
N VAL A 113 2.45 -3.62 12.35
CA VAL A 113 1.96 -4.95 12.74
C VAL A 113 2.95 -5.66 13.65
N ALA A 114 4.26 -5.57 13.40
CA ALA A 114 5.27 -6.14 14.27
C ALA A 114 5.30 -5.48 15.66
N ASN A 115 4.94 -4.19 15.77
CA ASN A 115 4.86 -3.48 17.04
C ASN A 115 3.66 -3.94 17.88
N GLU A 116 2.53 -4.24 17.25
CA GLU A 116 1.31 -4.69 17.93
C GLU A 116 1.26 -6.21 18.17
N ALA A 117 1.88 -7.00 17.29
CA ALA A 117 1.81 -8.46 17.35
C ALA A 117 2.68 -9.08 18.45
N PHE A 118 3.70 -8.36 18.94
CA PHE A 118 4.67 -8.91 19.89
C PHE A 118 4.84 -7.99 21.11
N VAL A 119 4.54 -8.55 22.29
CA VAL A 119 4.70 -7.88 23.59
C VAL A 119 6.12 -8.05 24.15
N ASP A 120 6.79 -9.16 23.81
CA ASP A 120 8.16 -9.44 24.24
C ASP A 120 9.18 -8.64 23.40
N PRO A 121 10.07 -7.84 24.04
CA PRO A 121 11.01 -6.97 23.33
C PRO A 121 12.04 -7.73 22.49
N GLY A 122 12.36 -8.98 22.84
CA GLY A 122 13.27 -9.84 22.06
C GLY A 122 12.62 -10.39 20.79
N LEU A 123 11.33 -10.77 20.85
CA LEU A 123 10.57 -11.22 19.68
C LEU A 123 10.20 -10.05 18.76
N MET A 124 9.85 -8.91 19.34
CA MET A 124 9.53 -7.68 18.63
C MET A 124 10.72 -7.19 17.79
N GLY A 125 11.95 -7.23 18.33
CA GLY A 125 13.16 -6.89 17.60
C GLY A 125 13.42 -7.79 16.39
N GLN A 126 13.21 -9.11 16.54
CA GLN A 126 13.33 -10.09 15.44
C GLN A 126 12.31 -9.82 14.32
N ALA A 127 11.06 -9.53 14.69
CA ALA A 127 9.99 -9.23 13.73
C ALA A 127 10.22 -7.92 12.98
N LYS A 128 10.63 -6.84 13.67
CA LYS A 128 10.98 -5.56 13.03
C LYS A 128 12.17 -5.72 12.08
N PHE A 129 13.17 -6.52 12.46
CA PHE A 129 14.33 -6.79 11.60
C PHE A 129 13.92 -7.55 10.33
N ALA A 130 13.06 -8.56 10.43
CA ALA A 130 12.51 -9.25 9.26
C ALA A 130 11.72 -8.31 8.32
N ALA A 131 10.96 -7.37 8.87
CA ALA A 131 10.20 -6.39 8.09
C ALA A 131 11.11 -5.43 7.30
N VAL A 132 12.23 -4.99 7.88
CA VAL A 132 13.24 -4.17 7.19
C VAL A 132 13.96 -4.98 6.10
N LEU A 133 14.36 -6.22 6.39
CA LEU A 133 15.04 -7.07 5.40
C LEU A 133 14.17 -7.40 4.18
N SER A 134 12.85 -7.55 4.35
CA SER A 134 11.95 -7.82 3.23
C SER A 134 11.91 -6.70 2.16
N VAL A 135 12.45 -5.51 2.46
CA VAL A 135 12.49 -4.36 1.53
C VAL A 135 13.83 -4.25 0.79
N SER A 136 14.86 -5.01 1.21
CA SER A 136 16.21 -5.02 0.60
C SER A 136 16.32 -6.09 -0.47
#